data_AF-A0A945AEQ5-F1
#
_entry.id   AF-A0A945AEQ5-F1
#
_cell.length_a   1.000
_cell.length_b   1.000
_cell.length_c   1.000
_cell.angle_alpha   90.00
_cell.angle_beta   90.00
_cell.angle_gamma   90.00
#
_symmetry.space_group_name_H-M   'P 1'
#
loop_
_entity.id
_entity.type
_entity.pdbx_description
1 polymer ?
#
loop_
_entity_poly.entity_id
_entity_poly.type
_entity_poly.pdbx_seq_one_letter_code
_entity_poly.pdbx_strand_id
1 'polypeptide(L)' 'MSAQDRELAVLYWKLQKKVHTDPKIRGYLYELTQQLKQRRIRPTALNDVGLELAMDNQI' A
#
# COMPACT_ATOMS: atom_id res chain seq x y z
N MET A 1 3.25 13.68 -4.89
CA MET A 1 2.36 12.88 -4.02
C MET A 1 2.31 13.57 -2.67
N SER A 2 1.14 13.69 -2.03
CA SER A 2 1.06 14.28 -0.69
C SER A 2 1.69 13.34 0.35
N ALA A 3 2.08 13.86 1.52
CA ALA A 3 2.61 13.04 2.61
C ALA A 3 1.60 11.94 3.03
N GLN A 4 0.32 12.30 3.13
CA GLN A 4 -0.74 11.38 3.50
C GLN A 4 -0.96 10.27 2.46
N ASP A 5 -0.88 10.59 1.16
CA ASP A 5 -1.01 9.57 0.11
C ASP A 5 0.18 8.59 0.11
N ARG A 6 1.38 9.08 0.45
CA ARG A 6 2.56 8.24 0.64
C ARG A 6 2.39 7.29 1.81
N GLU A 7 1.88 7.77 2.94
CA GLU A 7 1.60 6.93 4.12
C GLU A 7 0.60 5.82 3.80
N LEU A 8 -0.46 6.12 3.05
CA LEU A 8 -1.43 5.12 2.60
C LEU A 8 -0.80 4.09 1.65
N ALA A 9 0.07 4.54 0.73
CA ALA A 9 0.82 3.64 -0.15
C ALA A 9 1.78 2.71 0.63
N VAL A 10 2.47 3.24 1.65
CA VAL A 10 3.32 2.43 2.53
C VAL A 10 2.49 1.40 3.31
N LEU A 11 1.36 1.84 3.86
CA LEU A 11 0.44 0.95 4.57
C LEU A 11 -0.07 -0.17 3.65
N TYR A 12 -0.41 0.15 2.41
CA TYR A 12 -0.85 -0.82 1.42
C TYR A 12 0.18 -1.93 1.23
N TRP A 13 1.45 -1.60 0.99
CA TRP A 13 2.49 -2.60 0.79
C TRP A 13 2.74 -3.45 2.03
N LYS A 14 2.71 -2.85 3.23
CA LYS A 14 2.83 -3.59 4.49
C LYS A 14 1.68 -4.58 4.71
N LEU A 15 0.45 -4.18 4.38
CA LEU A 15 -0.72 -5.07 4.46
C LEU A 15 -0.68 -6.15 3.37
N GLN A 16 -0.30 -5.79 2.15
CA GLN A 16 -0.14 -6.71 1.03
C GLN A 16 0.85 -7.83 1.37
N LYS A 17 1.99 -7.52 2.00
CA LYS A 17 2.93 -8.55 2.47
C LYS A 17 2.29 -9.52 3.47
N LYS A 18 1.52 -8.99 4.42
CA LYS A 18 0.91 -9.78 5.49
C LYS A 18 -0.37 -10.53 5.09
N VAL A 19 -1.00 -10.18 3.96
CA VAL A 19 -2.25 -10.81 3.50
C VAL A 19 -2.08 -12.31 3.23
N HIS A 20 -0.86 -12.73 2.91
CA HIS A 20 -0.50 -14.12 2.69
C HIS A 20 -0.39 -14.92 4.00
N THR A 21 -0.12 -14.26 5.12
CA THR A 21 0.05 -14.88 6.44
C THR A 21 -1.16 -14.70 7.36
N ASP A 22 -1.96 -13.65 7.17
CA ASP A 22 -3.17 -13.39 7.94
C ASP A 22 -4.36 -13.04 7.02
N PRO A 23 -5.31 -13.99 6.82
CA PRO A 23 -6.49 -13.77 5.98
C PRO A 23 -7.39 -12.63 6.44
N LYS A 24 -7.39 -12.25 7.74
CA LYS A 24 -8.21 -11.15 8.26
C LYS A 24 -7.78 -9.81 7.67
N ILE A 25 -6.55 -9.71 7.18
CA ILE A 25 -6.00 -8.50 6.54
C ILE A 25 -6.67 -8.20 5.19
N ARG A 26 -7.27 -9.19 4.52
CA ARG A 26 -7.90 -9.00 3.21
C ARG A 26 -8.99 -7.92 3.22
N GLY A 27 -9.80 -7.85 4.28
CA GLY A 27 -10.84 -6.84 4.42
C GLY A 27 -10.25 -5.42 4.51
N TYR A 28 -9.24 -5.23 5.37
CA TYR A 28 -8.55 -3.95 5.51
C TYR A 28 -7.83 -3.53 4.23
N LEU A 29 -7.19 -4.47 3.53
CA LEU A 29 -6.52 -4.22 2.26
C LEU A 29 -7.52 -3.80 1.17
N TYR A 30 -8.70 -4.41 1.14
CA TYR A 30 -9.77 -4.03 0.21
C TYR A 30 -10.24 -2.59 0.44
N GLU A 31 -10.58 -2.23 1.67
CA GLU A 31 -11.00 -0.88 2.04
C GLU A 31 -9.92 0.17 1.71
N LEU A 32 -8.66 -0.13 2.05
CA LEU A 32 -7.54 0.75 1.73
C LEU A 32 -7.36 0.93 0.22
N THR A 33 -7.54 -0.14 -0.56
CA THR A 33 -7.47 -0.08 -2.03
C THR A 33 -8.56 0.83 -2.59
N GLN A 34 -9.76 0.83 -2.02
CA GLN A 34 -10.83 1.75 -2.43
C GLN A 34 -10.46 3.21 -2.12
N GLN A 35 -9.88 3.49 -0.95
CA GLN A 35 -9.43 4.84 -0.60
C GLN A 35 -8.32 5.34 -1.54
N LEU A 36 -7.34 4.49 -1.88
CA LEU A 36 -6.27 4.83 -2.83
C LEU A 36 -6.85 5.19 -4.21
N LYS A 37 -7.87 4.44 -4.67
CA LYS A 37 -8.59 4.73 -5.93
C LYS A 37 -9.35 6.05 -5.88
N GLN A 38 -10.09 6.32 -4.80
CA GLN A 38 -10.81 7.58 -4.60
C GLN A 38 -9.88 8.78 -4.62
N ARG A 39 -8.70 8.64 -4.00
CA ARG A 39 -7.62 9.65 -3.99
C ARG A 39 -6.87 9.75 -5.33
N ARG A 40 -7.24 8.94 -6.32
CA ARG A 40 -6.61 8.89 -7.66
C ARG A 40 -5.09 8.66 -7.60
N ILE A 41 -4.63 7.90 -6.60
CA ILE A 41 -3.22 7.51 -6.52
C ILE A 41 -2.94 6.57 -7.69
N ARG A 42 -2.04 6.99 -8.56
CA ARG A 42 -1.71 6.23 -9.77
C ARG A 42 -1.00 4.93 -9.38
N PRO A 43 -1.26 3.81 -10.09
CA PRO A 43 -0.53 2.56 -9.85
C PRO A 43 0.99 2.72 -9.95
N THR A 44 1.47 3.60 -10.83
CA THR A 44 2.91 3.90 -10.95
C THR A 44 3.49 4.47 -9.66
N ALA A 45 2.84 5.48 -9.08
CA ALA A 45 3.27 6.09 -7.82
C ALA A 45 3.21 5.10 -6.64
N LEU A 46 2.20 4.21 -6.64
CA LEU A 46 2.11 3.14 -5.65
C LEU A 46 3.29 2.16 -5.78
N ASN A 47 3.65 1.78 -7.01
CA ASN A 47 4.77 0.89 -7.29
C ASN A 47 6.12 1.53 -6.93
N ASP A 48 6.31 2.82 -7.21
CA ASP A 48 7.53 3.54 -6.85
C ASP A 48 7.79 3.45 -5.34
N VAL A 49 6.75 3.65 -4.52
CA VAL A 49 6.83 3.47 -3.06
C VAL A 49 7.14 2.01 -2.69
N GLY A 50 6.57 1.05 -3.40
CA GLY A 50 6.86 -0.38 -3.18
C GLY A 50 8.32 -0.72 -3.44
N LEU A 51 8.89 -0.19 -4.52
CA LEU A 51 10.29 -0.36 -4.88
C LEU A 51 11.22 0.26 -3.83
N GLU A 52 10.93 1.49 -3.37
CA GLU A 52 11.69 2.14 -2.29
C GLU A 52 11.70 1.26 -1.02
N LEU A 53 10.53 0.78 -0.58
CA LEU A 53 10.43 -0.04 0.62
C LEU A 53 11.17 -1.38 0.47
N ALA A 54 11.16 -1.97 -0.71
CA ALA A 54 11.88 -3.21 -0.99
C ALA A 54 13.40 -2.98 -0.96
N MET A 55 13.88 -1.85 -1.50
CA MET A 55 15.30 -1.46 -1.41
C MET A 55 15.74 -1.26 0.04
N ASP A 56 14.86 -0.73 0.89
CA ASP A 56 15.11 -0.52 2.32
C ASP A 56 14.86 -1.77 3.19
N ASN A 57 14.56 -2.94 2.60
CA ASN A 57 14.17 -4.18 3.30
C ASN A 57 12.99 -4.02 4.28
N GLN A 58 12.08 -3.09 4.02
CA GLN A 58 10.90 -2.84 4.86
C GLN A 58 9.66 -3.65 4.46
N ILE A 59 9.68 -4.25 3.26
CA ILE A 59 8.67 -5.20 2.76
C ILE A 59 9.33 -6.39 2.07
#